data_AF-A0A671VF24-F1
#
_entry.id   AF-A0A671VF24-F1
#
_cell.length_a   1.000
_cell.length_b   1.000
_cell.length_c   1.000
_cell.angle_alpha   90.00
_cell.angle_beta   90.00
_cell.angle_gamma   90.00
#
_symmetry.space_group_name_H-M   'P 1'
#
loop_
_entity.id
_entity.type
_entity.pdbx_description
1 polymer ?
#
loop_
_entity_poly.entity_id
_entity_poly.type
_entity_poly.pdbx_seq_one_letter_code
_entity_poly.pdbx_strand_id
1 'polypeptide(L)'
;MKTTKASNMSAGVTRREKKEQPNVTVKDKDKLQKEENVFLQWDALTHQQIQDLMEKTGDDLQSEIKELLGFRNHQTCMKEAVMLDYYFCGLWWAKEATFTSTQTSFTMAVLQMLLDNIREKKMALVENLMEFAKALGPTCHCPTPNADTTPLLDSKEATALINYIRNSLFQNYRLFELLFTTSRDELLTGVERTIDVFSCQDALSPLEEGISTHLNVVNGSVCSPEN
;
A
#
# COMPACT_ATOMS: atom_id res chain seq x y z
N MET A 1 -30.66 -22.90 -76.40
CA MET A 1 -29.55 -22.91 -77.39
C MET A 1 -28.28 -22.57 -76.63
N LYS A 2 -27.49 -23.56 -76.13
CA LYS A 2 -26.18 -24.02 -76.70
C LYS A 2 -25.44 -22.87 -77.40
N THR A 3 -24.27 -22.38 -76.97
CA THR A 3 -22.92 -23.01 -76.87
C THR A 3 -21.98 -22.04 -76.08
N THR A 4 -21.10 -22.39 -75.11
CA THR A 4 -19.88 -23.23 -75.06
C THR A 4 -18.56 -22.56 -75.50
N LYS A 5 -17.63 -22.37 -74.52
CA LYS A 5 -16.13 -22.42 -74.52
C LYS A 5 -15.34 -21.47 -75.46
N ALA A 6 -14.05 -21.11 -75.28
CA ALA A 6 -12.91 -21.44 -74.37
C ALA A 6 -11.78 -20.44 -74.75
N SER A 7 -11.00 -19.86 -73.82
CA SER A 7 -9.67 -20.29 -73.34
C SER A 7 -8.47 -19.54 -73.95
N ASN A 8 -7.39 -19.51 -73.14
CA ASN A 8 -5.97 -19.19 -73.40
C ASN A 8 -5.55 -17.71 -73.37
N MET A 9 -4.35 -17.31 -72.93
CA MET A 9 -3.34 -17.78 -71.96
C MET A 9 -2.17 -16.76 -72.05
N SER A 10 -1.44 -16.57 -70.95
CA SER A 10 0.03 -16.36 -70.89
C SER A 10 0.64 -14.93 -70.87
N ALA A 11 1.28 -14.68 -69.71
CA ALA A 11 2.63 -14.16 -69.47
C ALA A 11 3.03 -12.71 -69.82
N GLY A 12 3.50 -11.99 -68.79
CA GLY A 12 4.76 -11.25 -68.92
C GLY A 12 4.92 -9.94 -68.14
N VAL A 13 5.59 -10.04 -66.98
CA VAL A 13 6.69 -9.16 -66.51
C VAL A 13 6.40 -7.68 -66.12
N THR A 14 6.36 -7.48 -64.79
CA THR A 14 7.16 -6.53 -63.97
C THR A 14 7.07 -5.02 -64.18
N ARG A 15 6.58 -4.31 -63.15
CA ARG A 15 7.30 -3.15 -62.57
C ARG A 15 6.90 -2.91 -61.11
N ARG A 16 7.88 -3.02 -60.22
CA ARG A 16 7.82 -2.61 -58.80
C ARG A 16 7.78 -1.09 -58.75
N GLU A 17 6.81 -0.52 -58.04
CA GLU A 17 6.92 0.82 -57.46
C GLU A 17 6.98 0.71 -55.93
N LYS A 18 7.99 1.38 -55.42
CA LYS A 18 8.53 1.35 -54.07
C LYS A 18 7.71 2.36 -53.25
N LYS A 19 6.82 1.89 -52.38
CA LYS A 19 6.15 2.78 -51.42
C LYS A 19 7.00 2.83 -50.15
N GLU A 20 7.67 3.97 -49.97
CA GLU A 20 8.41 4.33 -48.77
C GLU A 20 7.54 4.18 -47.52
N GLN A 21 8.14 3.59 -46.49
CA GLN A 21 7.62 3.58 -45.14
C GLN A 21 7.68 5.02 -44.58
N PRO A 22 6.61 5.57 -44.01
CA PRO A 22 6.77 6.66 -43.07
C PRO A 22 7.33 6.06 -41.77
N ASN A 23 8.54 6.49 -41.46
CA ASN A 23 9.27 6.22 -40.23
C ASN A 23 8.45 6.73 -39.03
N VAL A 24 7.72 5.83 -38.36
CA VAL A 24 7.02 6.15 -37.12
C VAL A 24 8.08 6.38 -36.05
N THR A 25 8.27 7.65 -35.72
CA THR A 25 9.16 8.07 -34.64
C THR A 25 8.67 7.48 -33.32
N VAL A 26 9.63 7.11 -32.47
CA VAL A 26 9.48 6.46 -31.16
C VAL A 26 8.54 7.20 -30.17
N LYS A 27 8.04 8.39 -30.52
CA LYS A 27 7.13 9.20 -29.70
C LYS A 27 5.63 8.90 -29.88
N ASP A 28 5.23 8.15 -30.90
CA ASP A 28 3.79 7.85 -31.13
C ASP A 28 3.31 6.54 -30.48
N LYS A 29 4.22 5.68 -29.98
CA LYS A 29 3.81 4.47 -29.27
C LYS A 29 3.22 4.75 -27.89
N ASP A 30 3.68 5.81 -27.22
CA ASP A 30 3.17 6.21 -25.89
C ASP A 30 1.83 6.95 -25.95
N LYS A 31 1.42 7.46 -27.12
CA LYS A 31 0.13 8.15 -27.29
C LYS A 31 -0.99 7.26 -27.84
N LEU A 32 -0.66 6.08 -28.37
CA LEU A 32 -1.63 5.11 -28.88
C LEU A 32 -1.92 3.95 -27.91
N GLN A 33 -1.32 3.97 -26.71
CA GLN A 33 -1.65 3.06 -25.59
C GLN A 33 -2.57 3.71 -24.56
N LYS A 34 -3.25 4.80 -24.93
CA LYS A 34 -4.27 5.46 -24.11
C LYS A 34 -5.69 5.15 -24.60
N GLU A 35 -5.87 3.95 -25.14
CA GLU A 35 -7.18 3.34 -25.37
C GLU A 35 -7.45 2.38 -24.19
N GLU A 36 -8.42 2.76 -23.37
CA GLU A 36 -9.14 1.95 -22.38
C GLU A 36 -8.31 1.02 -21.47
N ASN A 37 -7.68 1.59 -20.43
CA ASN A 37 -7.44 0.78 -19.23
C ASN A 37 -8.81 0.41 -18.65
N VAL A 38 -9.23 -0.85 -18.86
CA VAL A 38 -10.52 -1.42 -18.37
C VAL A 38 -10.62 -1.36 -16.84
N PHE A 39 -9.50 -1.18 -16.14
CA PHE A 39 -9.39 -1.12 -14.69
C PHE A 39 -8.21 -0.24 -14.23
N LEU A 40 -8.21 0.14 -12.95
CA LEU A 40 -7.16 0.99 -12.36
C LEU A 40 -5.77 0.34 -12.41
N GLN A 41 -4.74 1.13 -12.66
CA GLN A 41 -3.34 0.71 -12.62
C GLN A 41 -2.53 1.62 -11.71
N TRP A 42 -1.50 1.05 -11.09
CA TRP A 42 -0.70 1.80 -10.14
C TRP A 42 0.37 2.62 -10.86
N ASP A 43 0.11 3.91 -11.02
CA ASP A 43 1.00 4.81 -11.78
C ASP A 43 2.33 5.10 -11.08
N ALA A 44 2.46 4.78 -9.78
CA ALA A 44 3.68 5.05 -9.03
C ALA A 44 4.85 4.11 -9.42
N LEU A 45 4.55 2.90 -9.89
CA LEU A 45 5.54 1.88 -10.23
C LEU A 45 5.24 1.25 -11.59
N THR A 46 6.30 0.94 -12.33
CA THR A 46 6.20 0.19 -13.59
C THR A 46 5.87 -1.28 -13.35
N HIS A 47 5.31 -1.96 -14.35
CA HIS A 47 5.01 -3.39 -14.27
C HIS A 47 6.23 -4.25 -13.91
N GLN A 48 7.42 -3.90 -14.44
CA GLN A 48 8.66 -4.59 -14.11
C GLN A 48 9.04 -4.41 -12.64
N GLN A 49 8.95 -3.18 -12.12
CA GLN A 49 9.23 -2.92 -10.69
C GLN A 49 8.28 -3.68 -9.78
N ILE A 50 7.00 -3.80 -10.15
CA ILE A 50 6.03 -4.60 -9.38
C ILE A 50 6.42 -6.08 -9.41
N GLN A 51 6.80 -6.61 -10.56
CA GLN A 51 7.24 -8.00 -10.68
C GLN A 51 8.50 -8.27 -9.83
N ASP A 52 9.50 -7.38 -9.89
CA ASP A 52 10.73 -7.51 -9.12
C ASP A 52 10.46 -7.43 -7.60
N LEU A 53 9.56 -6.53 -7.18
CA LEU A 53 9.12 -6.44 -5.78
C LEU A 53 8.43 -7.73 -5.31
N MET A 54 7.62 -8.34 -6.17
CA MET A 54 6.92 -9.60 -5.83
C MET A 54 7.89 -10.76 -5.57
N GLU A 55 9.12 -10.71 -6.08
CA GLU A 55 10.16 -11.72 -5.81
C GLU A 55 10.84 -11.52 -4.45
N LYS A 56 10.84 -10.30 -3.91
CA LYS A 56 11.53 -9.94 -2.65
C LYS A 56 10.75 -10.28 -1.39
N THR A 57 11.43 -10.33 -0.24
CA THR A 57 10.82 -10.70 1.04
C THR A 57 11.30 -9.83 2.20
N GLY A 58 10.44 -9.61 3.19
CA GLY A 58 10.81 -8.96 4.46
C GLY A 58 11.39 -7.56 4.28
N ASP A 59 12.53 -7.32 4.92
CA ASP A 59 13.19 -6.01 5.01
C ASP A 59 13.63 -5.46 3.64
N ASP A 60 13.97 -6.34 2.70
CA ASP A 60 14.37 -5.95 1.34
C ASP A 60 13.20 -5.34 0.57
N LEU A 61 12.00 -5.91 0.74
CA LEU A 61 10.77 -5.39 0.13
C LEU A 61 10.42 -4.01 0.71
N GLN A 62 10.47 -3.88 2.04
CA GLN A 62 10.16 -2.61 2.70
C GLN A 62 11.14 -1.51 2.30
N SER A 63 12.43 -1.83 2.24
CA SER A 63 13.48 -0.90 1.83
C SER A 63 13.30 -0.43 0.39
N GLU A 64 12.93 -1.32 -0.53
CA GLU A 64 12.74 -0.92 -1.92
C GLU A 64 11.46 -0.10 -2.14
N ILE A 65 10.33 -0.47 -1.52
CA ILE A 65 9.09 0.32 -1.61
C ILE A 65 9.33 1.72 -1.07
N LYS A 66 10.04 1.83 0.05
CA LYS A 66 10.42 3.11 0.65
C LYS A 66 11.18 3.99 -0.35
N GLU A 67 12.19 3.44 -1.02
CA GLU A 67 12.98 4.19 -2.01
C GLU A 67 12.17 4.55 -3.26
N LEU A 68 11.37 3.62 -3.77
CA LEU A 68 10.52 3.84 -4.96
C LEU A 68 9.45 4.89 -4.74
N LEU A 69 8.84 4.94 -3.55
CA LEU A 69 7.82 5.92 -3.18
C LEU A 69 8.40 7.22 -2.62
N GLY A 70 9.72 7.29 -2.43
CA GLY A 70 10.42 8.49 -1.95
C GLY A 70 10.16 8.82 -0.48
N PHE A 71 9.86 7.82 0.36
CA PHE A 71 9.60 8.01 1.78
C PHE A 71 10.88 8.16 2.62
N ARG A 72 11.43 9.38 2.63
CA ARG A 72 12.68 9.75 3.32
C ARG A 72 12.53 10.13 4.79
N ASN A 73 11.37 10.61 5.22
CA ASN A 73 11.13 11.10 6.59
C ASN A 73 10.21 10.20 7.41
N HIS A 74 9.90 8.97 6.97
CA HIS A 74 9.04 8.04 7.71
C HIS A 74 9.44 7.86 9.20
N GLN A 75 10.71 7.98 9.57
CA GLN A 75 11.14 7.90 10.98
C GLN A 75 10.72 9.09 11.85
N THR A 76 10.45 10.25 11.24
CA THR A 76 10.15 11.51 11.95
C THR A 76 8.76 12.07 11.59
N CYS A 77 8.15 11.57 10.51
CA CYS A 77 6.85 11.95 10.00
C CYS A 77 5.87 10.76 10.10
N MET A 78 4.98 10.81 11.09
CA MET A 78 3.96 9.76 11.29
C MET A 78 3.08 9.53 10.06
N LYS A 79 2.72 10.59 9.32
CA LYS A 79 1.93 10.46 8.08
C LYS A 79 2.66 9.59 7.06
N GLU A 80 3.96 9.82 6.92
CA GLU A 80 4.80 9.10 5.96
C GLU A 80 5.06 7.66 6.41
N ALA A 81 5.26 7.42 7.71
CA ALA A 81 5.35 6.08 8.29
C ALA A 81 4.11 5.25 7.99
N VAL A 82 2.93 5.80 8.27
CA VAL A 82 1.66 5.10 8.05
C VAL A 82 1.42 4.85 6.56
N MET A 83 1.81 5.76 5.67
CA MET A 83 1.72 5.53 4.23
C MET A 83 2.66 4.40 3.77
N LEU A 84 3.90 4.37 4.24
CA LEU A 84 4.85 3.30 3.93
C LEU A 84 4.31 1.95 4.41
N ASP A 85 3.87 1.85 5.66
CA ASP A 85 3.31 0.63 6.23
C ASP A 85 2.06 0.18 5.46
N TYR A 86 1.19 1.13 5.09
CA TYR A 86 -0.02 0.84 4.33
C TYR A 86 0.28 0.21 2.96
N TYR A 87 1.20 0.79 2.20
CA TYR A 87 1.58 0.25 0.88
C TYR A 87 2.38 -1.04 0.98
N PHE A 88 3.29 -1.14 1.97
CA PHE A 88 4.02 -2.37 2.24
C PHE A 88 3.08 -3.53 2.59
N CYS A 89 2.16 -3.34 3.53
CA CYS A 89 1.17 -4.34 3.89
C CYS A 89 0.26 -4.71 2.71
N GLY A 90 -0.06 -3.74 1.84
CA GLY A 90 -0.83 -3.98 0.60
C GLY A 90 -0.13 -4.92 -0.37
N LEU A 91 1.13 -4.64 -0.67
CA LEU A 91 1.98 -5.47 -1.52
C LEU A 91 2.21 -6.86 -0.92
N TRP A 92 2.52 -6.90 0.38
CA TRP A 92 2.73 -8.16 1.09
C TRP A 92 1.49 -9.04 1.06
N TRP A 93 0.33 -8.46 1.36
CA TRP A 93 -0.94 -9.17 1.32
C TRP A 93 -1.27 -9.69 -0.10
N ALA A 94 -1.07 -8.86 -1.14
CA ALA A 94 -1.33 -9.29 -2.52
C ALA A 94 -0.44 -10.48 -2.91
N LYS A 95 0.82 -10.48 -2.46
CA LYS A 95 1.75 -11.61 -2.63
C LYS A 95 1.26 -12.86 -1.89
N GLU A 96 0.83 -12.74 -0.63
CA GLU A 96 0.26 -13.87 0.14
C GLU A 96 -1.04 -14.41 -0.48
N ALA A 97 -1.85 -13.52 -1.08
CA ALA A 97 -3.04 -13.88 -1.83
C ALA A 97 -2.72 -14.48 -3.22
N THR A 98 -1.45 -14.64 -3.57
CA THR A 98 -0.96 -15.19 -4.86
C THR A 98 -1.43 -14.42 -6.09
N PHE A 99 -1.65 -13.11 -5.95
CA PHE A 99 -2.07 -12.26 -7.06
C PHE A 99 -0.96 -12.12 -8.10
N THR A 100 -1.34 -12.06 -9.37
CA THR A 100 -0.42 -11.74 -10.49
C THR A 100 0.08 -10.30 -10.40
N SER A 101 1.16 -9.95 -11.11
CA SER A 101 1.66 -8.56 -11.17
C SER A 101 0.57 -7.55 -11.59
N THR A 102 -0.30 -7.93 -12.53
CA THR A 102 -1.44 -7.10 -12.96
C THR A 102 -2.48 -6.91 -11.84
N GLN A 103 -2.86 -7.97 -11.14
CA GLN A 103 -3.80 -7.90 -10.01
C GLN A 103 -3.20 -7.13 -8.82
N THR A 104 -1.90 -7.29 -8.58
CA THR A 104 -1.14 -6.53 -7.57
C THR A 104 -1.10 -5.04 -7.93
N SER A 105 -0.83 -4.69 -9.19
CA SER A 105 -0.90 -3.30 -9.67
C SER A 105 -2.30 -2.71 -9.47
N PHE A 106 -3.36 -3.43 -9.85
CA PHE A 106 -4.73 -2.99 -9.60
C PHE A 106 -5.03 -2.78 -8.11
N THR A 107 -4.61 -3.73 -7.26
CA THR A 107 -4.76 -3.64 -5.81
C THR A 107 -4.10 -2.40 -5.25
N MET A 108 -2.85 -2.13 -5.65
CA MET A 108 -2.11 -0.96 -5.20
C MET A 108 -2.71 0.36 -5.69
N ALA A 109 -3.25 0.37 -6.91
CA ALA A 109 -3.99 1.52 -7.43
C ALA A 109 -5.26 1.80 -6.62
N VAL A 110 -6.00 0.76 -6.24
CA VAL A 110 -7.16 0.88 -5.36
C VAL A 110 -6.73 1.42 -3.99
N LEU A 111 -5.70 0.86 -3.37
CA LEU A 111 -5.20 1.33 -2.07
C LEU A 111 -4.81 2.81 -2.11
N GLN A 112 -4.06 3.22 -3.14
CA GLN A 112 -3.68 4.61 -3.34
C GLN A 112 -4.91 5.51 -3.54
N MET A 113 -5.84 5.12 -4.41
CA MET A 113 -7.08 5.88 -4.64
C MET A 113 -7.86 6.11 -3.34
N LEU A 114 -8.05 5.06 -2.54
CA LEU A 114 -8.82 5.16 -1.30
C LEU A 114 -8.12 6.05 -0.27
N LEU A 115 -6.79 5.97 -0.17
CA LEU A 115 -6.00 6.79 0.74
C LEU A 115 -5.98 8.26 0.30
N ASP A 116 -5.83 8.53 -1.01
CA ASP A 116 -5.85 9.87 -1.59
C ASP A 116 -7.24 10.52 -1.44
N ASN A 117 -8.33 9.73 -1.52
CA ASN A 117 -9.68 10.20 -1.22
C ASN A 117 -9.80 10.74 0.22
N ILE A 118 -9.11 10.12 1.19
CA ILE A 118 -9.06 10.62 2.58
C ILE A 118 -8.15 11.84 2.68
N ARG A 119 -6.90 11.70 2.20
CA ARG A 119 -5.82 12.68 2.42
C ARG A 119 -6.04 13.98 1.66
N GLU A 120 -6.39 13.89 0.38
CA GLU A 120 -6.48 15.03 -0.51
C GLU A 120 -7.92 15.55 -0.64
N LYS A 121 -8.88 14.63 -0.77
CA LYS A 121 -10.29 14.99 -1.01
C LYS A 121 -11.13 15.10 0.26
N LYS A 122 -10.62 14.67 1.42
CA LYS A 122 -11.34 14.64 2.70
C LYS A 122 -12.71 13.95 2.59
N MET A 123 -12.77 12.91 1.77
CA MET A 123 -14.00 12.19 1.43
C MET A 123 -14.52 11.40 2.64
N ALA A 124 -15.84 11.42 2.84
CA ALA A 124 -16.46 10.63 3.91
C ALA A 124 -16.42 9.13 3.61
N LEU A 125 -16.49 8.29 4.65
CA LEU A 125 -16.43 6.82 4.53
C LEU A 125 -17.39 6.25 3.48
N VAL A 126 -18.65 6.68 3.50
CA VAL A 126 -19.69 6.15 2.60
C VAL A 126 -19.38 6.49 1.14
N GLU A 127 -18.92 7.71 0.87
CA GLU A 127 -18.55 8.14 -0.47
C GLU A 127 -17.31 7.37 -0.98
N ASN A 128 -16.31 7.17 -0.12
CA ASN A 128 -15.10 6.43 -0.49
C ASN A 128 -15.38 4.93 -0.72
N LEU A 129 -16.32 4.36 0.04
CA LEU A 129 -16.84 3.01 -0.22
C LEU A 129 -17.55 2.91 -1.58
N MET A 130 -18.27 3.95 -2.01
CA MET A 130 -18.86 3.98 -3.34
C MET A 130 -17.79 4.06 -4.44
N GLU A 131 -16.73 4.85 -4.26
CA GLU A 131 -15.59 4.88 -5.19
C GLU A 131 -14.89 3.51 -5.26
N PHE A 132 -14.72 2.82 -4.13
CA PHE A 132 -14.23 1.44 -4.12
C PHE A 132 -15.13 0.50 -4.93
N ALA A 133 -16.45 0.53 -4.71
CA ALA A 133 -17.39 -0.31 -5.42
C ALA A 133 -17.38 -0.05 -6.94
N LYS A 134 -17.26 1.24 -7.35
CA LYS A 134 -17.11 1.62 -8.76
C LYS A 134 -15.82 1.08 -9.36
N ALA A 135 -14.71 1.15 -8.64
CA ALA A 135 -13.42 0.63 -9.09
C ALA A 135 -13.40 -0.90 -9.22
N LEU A 136 -14.15 -1.60 -8.35
CA LEU A 136 -14.22 -3.06 -8.34
C LEU A 136 -15.21 -3.63 -9.38
N GLY A 137 -16.25 -2.87 -9.76
CA GLY A 137 -17.27 -3.33 -10.71
C GLY A 137 -16.72 -3.88 -12.03
N PRO A 138 -15.88 -3.11 -12.76
CA PRO A 138 -15.31 -3.54 -14.04
C PRO A 138 -14.37 -4.75 -13.95
N THR A 139 -13.77 -5.02 -12.78
CA THR A 139 -12.81 -6.13 -12.65
C THR A 139 -13.48 -7.48 -12.40
N CYS A 140 -14.73 -7.47 -11.95
CA CYS A 140 -15.49 -8.66 -11.54
C CYS A 140 -16.52 -9.12 -12.59
N HIS A 141 -16.43 -8.67 -13.86
CA HIS A 141 -17.43 -8.95 -14.89
C HIS A 141 -17.83 -10.43 -14.93
N CYS A 142 -19.14 -10.70 -14.86
CA CYS A 142 -19.67 -12.02 -15.19
C CYS A 142 -19.48 -12.27 -16.69
N PRO A 143 -19.02 -13.47 -17.11
CA PRO A 143 -18.91 -13.81 -18.51
C PRO A 143 -20.27 -13.62 -19.19
N THR A 144 -20.40 -12.61 -20.05
CA THR A 144 -21.55 -12.52 -20.95
C THR A 144 -21.27 -13.44 -22.14
N PRO A 145 -22.28 -14.10 -22.74
CA PRO A 145 -22.08 -15.09 -23.80
C PRO A 145 -21.31 -14.59 -25.04
N ASN A 146 -21.11 -13.28 -25.16
CA ASN A 146 -20.56 -12.61 -26.33
C ASN A 146 -19.25 -11.85 -26.05
N ALA A 147 -18.68 -11.93 -24.83
CA ALA A 147 -17.45 -11.23 -24.47
C ALA A 147 -16.37 -12.23 -24.07
N ASP A 148 -15.33 -12.35 -24.91
CA ASP A 148 -14.15 -13.20 -24.67
C ASP A 148 -13.19 -12.64 -23.60
N THR A 149 -13.64 -11.69 -22.77
CA THR A 149 -12.80 -11.03 -21.77
C THR A 149 -12.91 -11.76 -20.43
N THR A 150 -11.82 -12.43 -20.04
CA THR A 150 -11.67 -12.99 -18.69
C THR A 150 -11.61 -11.85 -17.66
N PRO A 151 -12.35 -11.93 -16.54
CA PRO A 151 -12.29 -10.91 -15.49
C PRO A 151 -10.87 -10.84 -14.90
N LEU A 152 -10.51 -9.66 -14.38
CA LEU A 152 -9.22 -9.47 -13.70
C LEU A 152 -9.19 -10.21 -12.37
N LEU A 153 -10.32 -10.25 -11.66
CA LEU A 153 -10.49 -10.94 -10.39
C LEU A 153 -11.64 -11.92 -10.51
N ASP A 154 -11.40 -13.16 -10.09
CA ASP A 154 -12.47 -14.11 -9.86
C ASP A 154 -13.29 -13.75 -8.60
N SER A 155 -14.40 -14.47 -8.37
CA SER A 155 -15.27 -14.18 -7.21
C SER A 155 -14.57 -14.34 -5.86
N LYS A 156 -13.60 -15.25 -5.73
CA LYS A 156 -12.86 -15.50 -4.50
C LYS A 156 -11.80 -14.42 -4.28
N GLU A 157 -11.06 -14.05 -5.32
CA GLU A 157 -10.07 -12.99 -5.31
C GLU A 157 -10.71 -11.63 -5.01
N ALA A 158 -11.84 -11.32 -5.65
CA ALA A 158 -12.61 -10.11 -5.36
C ALA A 158 -13.09 -10.07 -3.91
N THR A 159 -13.60 -11.18 -3.39
CA THR A 159 -14.01 -11.29 -1.98
C THR A 159 -12.83 -11.12 -1.03
N ALA A 160 -11.66 -11.67 -1.36
CA ALA A 160 -10.44 -11.50 -0.58
C ALA A 160 -10.02 -10.03 -0.53
N LEU A 161 -10.02 -9.33 -1.66
CA LEU A 161 -9.72 -7.90 -1.73
C LEU A 161 -10.72 -7.06 -0.93
N ILE A 162 -12.03 -7.31 -1.07
CA ILE A 162 -13.05 -6.61 -0.28
C ILE A 162 -12.78 -6.78 1.22
N ASN A 163 -12.50 -7.99 1.67
CA ASN A 163 -12.23 -8.27 3.08
C ASN A 163 -10.94 -7.58 3.55
N TYR A 164 -9.90 -7.58 2.73
CA TYR A 164 -8.66 -6.89 3.04
C TYR A 164 -8.88 -5.39 3.20
N ILE A 165 -9.48 -4.71 2.21
CA ILE A 165 -9.76 -3.27 2.25
C ILE A 165 -10.66 -2.90 3.43
N ARG A 166 -11.68 -3.73 3.73
CA ARG A 166 -12.54 -3.52 4.89
C ARG A 166 -11.73 -3.51 6.18
N ASN A 167 -10.83 -4.48 6.36
CA ASN A 167 -10.09 -4.65 7.60
C ASN A 167 -8.90 -3.70 7.73
N SER A 168 -8.21 -3.37 6.63
CA SER A 168 -7.03 -2.50 6.64
C SER A 168 -7.38 -1.02 6.70
N LEU A 169 -8.37 -0.58 5.91
CA LEU A 169 -8.72 0.83 5.77
C LEU A 169 -10.06 1.19 6.39
N PHE A 170 -11.16 0.56 5.97
CA PHE A 170 -12.50 1.05 6.34
C PHE A 170 -12.85 0.87 7.82
N GLN A 171 -12.38 -0.20 8.48
CA GLN A 171 -12.53 -0.36 9.94
C GLN A 171 -11.79 0.73 10.73
N ASN A 172 -10.69 1.25 10.18
CA ASN A 172 -9.84 2.27 10.81
C ASN A 172 -10.03 3.66 10.18
N TYR A 173 -11.12 3.88 9.43
CA TYR A 173 -11.28 5.08 8.58
C TYR A 173 -11.13 6.38 9.37
N ARG A 174 -11.74 6.43 10.56
CA ARG A 174 -11.68 7.62 11.43
C ARG A 174 -10.26 7.95 11.89
N LEU A 175 -9.42 6.93 12.09
CA LEU A 175 -8.01 7.12 12.45
C LEU A 175 -7.26 7.76 11.29
N PHE A 176 -7.45 7.26 10.07
CA PHE A 176 -6.84 7.85 8.87
C PHE A 176 -7.33 9.28 8.63
N GLU A 177 -8.63 9.55 8.76
CA GLU A 177 -9.17 10.91 8.70
C GLU A 177 -8.43 11.83 9.68
N LEU A 178 -8.42 11.49 10.97
CA LEU A 178 -7.77 12.28 12.01
C LEU A 178 -6.27 12.48 11.73
N LEU A 179 -5.56 11.42 11.32
CA LEU A 179 -4.14 11.50 11.00
C LEU A 179 -3.87 12.53 9.90
N PHE A 180 -4.69 12.57 8.85
CA PHE A 180 -4.46 13.45 7.72
C PHE A 180 -5.05 14.85 7.89
N THR A 181 -6.14 15.01 8.66
CA THR A 181 -6.80 16.31 8.88
C THR A 181 -6.25 17.08 10.06
N THR A 182 -5.72 16.42 11.10
CA THR A 182 -5.25 17.10 12.31
C THR A 182 -3.93 17.79 12.02
N SER A 183 -3.90 19.11 12.20
CA SER A 183 -2.65 19.86 12.21
C SER A 183 -1.94 19.64 13.56
N ARG A 184 -0.62 19.46 13.55
CA ARG A 184 0.15 19.33 14.80
C ARG A 184 0.02 20.59 15.68
N ASP A 185 -0.26 21.73 15.05
CA ASP A 185 -0.39 23.03 15.68
C ASP A 185 -1.68 23.15 16.53
N GLU A 186 -2.82 22.60 16.08
CA GLU A 186 -4.06 22.61 16.88
C GLU A 186 -3.93 21.85 18.20
N LEU A 187 -3.16 20.75 18.22
CA LEU A 187 -2.95 19.93 19.43
C LEU A 187 -2.01 20.61 20.44
N LEU A 188 -1.04 21.39 19.96
CA LEU A 188 -0.11 22.15 20.80
C LEU A 188 -0.73 23.43 21.35
N THR A 189 -1.72 24.01 20.66
CA THR A 189 -2.38 25.26 21.07
C THR A 189 -3.45 25.03 22.14
N GLY A 190 -4.03 23.82 22.23
CA GLY A 190 -5.08 23.51 23.21
C GLY A 190 -4.60 23.11 24.60
N VAL A 191 -3.30 22.85 24.79
CA VAL A 191 -2.70 22.50 26.09
C VAL A 191 -1.69 23.58 26.45
N GLU A 192 -2.19 24.71 26.94
CA GLU A 192 -1.37 25.61 27.75
C GLU A 192 -0.92 24.81 28.98
N ARG A 193 0.29 24.24 28.92
CA ARG A 193 0.90 23.60 30.08
C ARG A 193 1.35 24.71 31.02
N THR A 194 0.48 25.13 31.95
CA THR A 194 0.93 25.75 33.19
C THR A 194 1.76 24.71 33.93
N ILE A 195 3.06 24.71 33.67
CA ILE A 195 4.02 24.00 34.52
C ILE A 195 4.10 24.86 35.77
N ASP A 196 3.35 24.49 36.81
CA ASP A 196 3.58 25.03 38.14
C ASP A 196 4.94 24.53 38.61
N VAL A 197 5.95 25.39 38.43
CA VAL A 197 7.28 25.17 39.00
C VAL A 197 7.13 25.40 40.49
N PHE A 198 6.98 24.32 41.26
CA PHE A 198 7.17 24.38 42.70
C PHE A 198 8.64 24.73 42.95
N SER A 199 8.89 25.99 43.31
CA SER A 199 10.16 26.35 43.93
C SER A 199 10.25 25.60 45.25
N CYS A 200 11.15 24.61 45.32
CA CYS A 200 11.53 23.95 46.55
C CYS A 200 12.13 25.02 47.48
N GLN A 201 11.29 25.62 48.31
CA GLN A 201 11.76 26.32 49.49
C GLN A 201 12.01 25.21 50.49
N ASP A 202 13.25 25.15 50.95
CA ASP A 202 13.81 24.19 51.89
C ASP A 202 14.29 22.89 51.27
N ALA A 203 15.61 22.87 51.02
CA ALA A 203 16.39 21.68 50.77
C ALA A 203 16.03 20.61 51.81
N LEU A 204 15.31 19.57 51.40
CA LEU A 204 15.14 18.38 52.21
C LEU A 204 16.54 17.77 52.40
N SER A 205 17.07 17.95 53.61
CA SER A 205 18.28 17.25 54.06
C SER A 205 18.08 15.74 53.88
N PRO A 206 19.08 15.00 53.36
CA PRO A 206 18.98 13.56 53.22
C PRO A 206 18.60 12.90 54.55
N LEU A 207 17.66 11.97 54.52
CA LEU A 207 17.19 11.22 55.69
C LEU A 207 18.30 10.28 56.19
N GLU A 208 19.21 10.80 57.00
CA GLU A 208 20.14 10.00 57.82
C GLU A 208 19.40 9.52 59.08
N GLU A 209 18.41 8.64 58.91
CA GLU A 209 17.81 7.93 60.04
C GLU A 209 18.61 6.65 60.32
N GLY A 210 19.43 6.74 61.37
CA GLY A 210 20.28 5.67 61.86
C GLY A 210 19.49 4.46 62.35
N ILE A 211 19.88 3.29 61.86
CA ILE A 211 19.53 2.01 62.47
C ILE A 211 20.29 1.87 63.81
N SER A 212 19.57 1.99 64.91
CA SER A 212 20.06 1.77 66.27
C SER A 212 20.44 0.29 66.46
N THR A 213 21.74 0.00 66.45
CA THR A 213 22.28 -1.32 66.84
C THR A 213 22.12 -1.53 68.34
N HIS A 214 21.03 -2.18 68.75
CA HIS A 214 20.93 -2.71 70.11
C HIS A 214 20.24 -4.08 70.10
N LEU A 215 21.02 -5.13 69.86
CA LEU A 215 20.67 -6.50 70.23
C LEU A 215 21.92 -7.22 70.78
N ASN A 216 22.04 -7.08 72.10
CA ASN A 216 22.57 -8.01 73.11
C ASN A 216 23.65 -9.03 72.70
N VAL A 217 24.87 -8.76 73.15
CA VAL A 217 25.85 -9.80 73.51
C VAL A 217 25.60 -10.20 74.97
N VAL A 218 25.15 -11.43 75.20
CA VAL A 218 25.45 -12.17 76.44
C VAL A 218 25.87 -13.59 76.06
N ASN A 219 27.11 -13.91 76.42
CA ASN A 219 27.78 -15.20 76.27
C ASN A 219 27.04 -16.35 76.98
N GLY A 220 27.15 -17.55 76.41
CA GLY A 220 26.78 -18.79 77.10
C GLY A 220 27.01 -20.07 76.28
N SER A 221 28.28 -20.52 76.24
CA SER A 221 28.71 -21.94 76.34
C SER A 221 27.71 -23.07 76.02
N VAL A 222 28.06 -23.96 75.08
CA VAL A 222 28.41 -25.39 75.32
C VAL A 222 28.53 -26.11 73.96
N CYS A 223 29.66 -26.78 73.73
CA CYS A 223 29.84 -27.80 72.69
C CYS A 223 29.31 -29.17 73.15
N SER A 224 28.51 -29.80 72.27
CA SER A 224 28.40 -31.26 71.98
C SER A 224 27.95 -32.23 73.11
N PRO A 225 27.67 -33.54 72.87
CA PRO A 225 27.66 -34.31 71.60
C PRO A 225 26.46 -35.30 71.42
N GLU A 226 26.56 -36.15 70.38
CA GLU A 226 25.95 -37.49 70.18
C GLU A 226 24.44 -37.54 69.83
N ASN A 227 23.97 -38.23 68.78
CA ASN A 227 24.40 -39.43 68.05
C ASN A 227 23.98 -39.35 66.56
#